data_AF-X0BEH0-F1
#
_entry.id   AF-X0BEH0-F1
#
_cell.length_a   1.000
_cell.length_b   1.000
_cell.length_c   1.000
_cell.angle_alpha   90.00
_cell.angle_beta   90.00
_cell.angle_gamma   90.00
#
_symmetry.space_group_name_H-M   'P 1'
#
loop_
_entity.id
_entity.type
_entity.pdbx_description
1 polymer ?
#
loop_
_entity_poly.entity_id
_entity_poly.type
_entity_poly.pdbx_seq_one_letter_code
_entity_poly.pdbx_strand_id
1 'polypeptide(L)'
;MQRRSAGTQRQRVLQACDFCHSRGLKCRRSSMTETTSRDGHRTCLTCIDYGAECTMNRPVRKRGRKPAVTTGKSNKQKQTGSESSDFRSPQCIRRLIDIYRDTMYQCYFPFLSENDLERRWADSIPGDSETAYLLLMALCALSAQSLTLKAVFDSTLLGNVVSHDSDIYFNEAVSHIPARIPDTPDLDYLRSFGLLAVYLLRSGSKSDLHRYLGLCHAWIAQHGFNMENNWDSSISLLEVDDRRRLFWCVYRLEIHSACVLGHIIRLPEAQVSVLYPRITPAMSRETQAWTAGWDYITDLFRLMEYAILNLRQRKPHRDVVAVFCDRPSPRALLDSLDQLKASKPFILRVLSQSHDDFQSNRCKFMAVQITCTEALVNIMGLLHCQAPVDEVIKVAEDFLNEITEASLIMFKVASSQIVHQLLGVGHMVYNAFLYDENQSQFAVGRLVTYLEDIVKNLEQDIPTATEAREQLRKLAKCII
;
A
#
# COMPACT_ATOMS: atom_id res chain seq x y z
N MET A 1 -55.37 -45.87 7.62
CA MET A 1 -55.19 -45.61 9.07
C MET A 1 -53.86 -46.22 9.49
N GLN A 2 -53.13 -45.54 10.40
CA GLN A 2 -51.82 -45.88 10.99
C GLN A 2 -50.59 -45.53 10.14
N ARG A 3 -49.55 -44.85 10.62
CA ARG A 3 -49.35 -43.91 11.75
C ARG A 3 -48.04 -43.17 11.42
N ARG A 4 -48.04 -41.83 11.50
CA ARG A 4 -46.84 -40.98 11.31
C ARG A 4 -45.77 -41.31 12.37
N SER A 5 -44.53 -41.60 11.96
CA SER A 5 -43.38 -41.56 12.88
C SER A 5 -42.84 -40.12 12.95
N ALA A 6 -42.87 -39.55 14.14
CA ALA A 6 -42.41 -38.21 14.45
C ALA A 6 -40.92 -38.05 14.15
N GLY A 7 -40.57 -37.01 13.38
CA GLY A 7 -39.19 -36.59 13.18
C GLY A 7 -38.60 -36.07 14.50
N THR A 8 -37.44 -36.62 14.86
CA THR A 8 -36.65 -36.21 16.02
C THR A 8 -36.29 -34.73 15.90
N GLN A 9 -36.84 -33.88 16.77
CA GLN A 9 -36.49 -32.47 16.85
C GLN A 9 -34.98 -32.34 17.15
N ARG A 10 -34.21 -31.84 16.18
CA ARG A 10 -32.82 -31.42 16.42
C ARG A 10 -32.82 -30.22 17.37
N GLN A 11 -32.50 -30.47 18.65
CA GLN A 11 -32.26 -29.42 19.64
C GLN A 11 -31.19 -28.46 19.11
N ARG A 12 -31.55 -27.18 18.94
CA ARG A 12 -30.59 -26.11 18.63
C ARG A 12 -29.64 -25.94 19.82
N VAL A 13 -28.34 -26.04 19.54
CA VAL A 13 -27.26 -25.91 20.52
C VAL A 13 -27.24 -24.49 21.09
N LEU A 14 -27.42 -24.35 22.40
CA LEU A 14 -27.52 -23.04 23.07
C LEU A 14 -26.15 -22.38 23.34
N GLN A 15 -25.02 -23.12 23.31
CA GLN A 15 -23.68 -22.54 23.56
C GLN A 15 -22.54 -23.44 23.04
N ALA A 16 -21.55 -22.87 22.37
CA ALA A 16 -20.29 -23.54 22.00
C ALA A 16 -19.28 -23.48 23.17
N CYS A 17 -18.38 -24.48 23.28
CA CYS A 17 -17.30 -24.47 24.27
C CYS A 17 -16.25 -23.40 23.95
N ASP A 18 -15.38 -23.10 24.91
CA ASP A 18 -14.42 -22.00 24.80
C ASP A 18 -13.43 -22.22 23.65
N PHE A 19 -12.94 -23.45 23.47
CA PHE A 19 -12.07 -23.84 22.35
C PHE A 19 -12.75 -23.68 20.99
N CYS A 20 -13.96 -24.22 20.82
CA CYS A 20 -14.68 -24.11 19.56
C CYS A 20 -15.05 -22.65 19.26
N HIS A 21 -15.42 -21.87 20.27
CA HIS A 21 -15.76 -20.46 20.10
C HIS A 21 -14.53 -19.61 19.71
N SER A 22 -13.39 -19.80 20.38
CA SER A 22 -12.18 -19.01 20.09
C SER A 22 -11.62 -19.26 18.68
N ARG A 23 -11.83 -20.47 18.15
CA ARG A 23 -11.38 -20.88 16.81
C ARG A 23 -12.46 -20.76 15.73
N GLY A 24 -13.67 -20.30 16.07
CA GLY A 24 -14.79 -20.21 15.12
C GLY A 24 -15.29 -21.57 14.58
N LEU A 25 -15.01 -22.67 15.30
CA LEU A 25 -15.36 -24.04 14.91
C LEU A 25 -16.76 -24.43 15.40
N LYS A 26 -17.41 -25.34 14.67
CA LYS A 26 -18.71 -25.88 15.06
C LYS A 26 -18.56 -26.87 16.23
N CYS A 27 -19.11 -26.52 17.40
CA CYS A 27 -19.11 -27.38 18.59
C CYS A 27 -20.13 -28.53 18.45
N ARG A 28 -19.65 -29.77 18.30
CA ARG A 28 -20.48 -30.99 18.17
C ARG A 28 -20.53 -31.74 19.51
N ARG A 29 -21.66 -31.73 20.21
CA ARG A 29 -21.84 -32.54 21.44
C ARG A 29 -22.37 -33.93 21.09
N SER A 30 -21.74 -34.99 21.62
CA SER A 30 -22.28 -36.36 21.49
C SER A 30 -23.51 -36.52 22.37
N SER A 31 -24.59 -37.10 21.83
CA SER A 31 -25.83 -37.37 22.58
C SER A 31 -25.85 -38.71 23.30
N MET A 32 -24.81 -39.55 23.17
CA MET A 32 -24.72 -40.84 23.87
C MET A 32 -23.30 -41.10 24.38
N THR A 33 -23.21 -41.51 25.67
CA THR A 33 -22.20 -42.35 26.37
C THR A 33 -20.82 -42.51 25.70
N GLU A 34 -19.64 -42.35 26.31
CA GLU A 34 -19.16 -42.36 27.69
C GLU A 34 -17.69 -41.89 27.64
N THR A 35 -17.31 -40.90 28.46
CA THR A 35 -16.02 -40.80 29.16
C THR A 35 -16.11 -39.54 30.02
N THR A 36 -16.46 -39.74 31.28
CA THR A 36 -16.51 -38.69 32.30
C THR A 36 -15.09 -38.35 32.74
N SER A 37 -14.60 -37.15 32.42
CA SER A 37 -13.49 -36.56 33.18
C SER A 37 -13.98 -36.19 34.58
N ARG A 38 -13.06 -36.17 35.56
CA ARG A 38 -13.33 -36.10 37.01
C ARG A 38 -14.16 -34.88 37.48
N ASP A 39 -14.38 -33.87 36.64
CA ASP A 39 -15.19 -32.67 36.94
C ASP A 39 -16.60 -32.67 36.32
N GLY A 40 -17.11 -33.80 35.84
CA GLY A 40 -18.51 -33.95 35.41
C GLY A 40 -18.90 -33.16 34.14
N HIS A 41 -17.93 -32.60 33.40
CA HIS A 41 -18.19 -31.87 32.16
C HIS A 41 -18.02 -32.76 30.93
N ARG A 42 -19.07 -32.86 30.09
CA ARG A 42 -19.02 -33.64 28.84
C ARG A 42 -18.18 -32.92 27.78
N THR A 43 -17.11 -33.57 27.31
CA THR A 43 -16.25 -33.09 26.21
C THR A 43 -16.99 -33.16 24.86
N CYS A 44 -16.75 -32.21 23.96
CA CYS A 44 -17.36 -32.21 22.63
C CYS A 44 -16.51 -33.00 21.61
N LEU A 45 -17.15 -33.61 20.61
CA LEU A 45 -16.47 -34.37 19.54
C LEU A 45 -15.41 -33.51 18.85
N THR A 46 -15.72 -32.24 18.61
CA THR A 46 -14.77 -31.30 17.98
C THR A 46 -13.52 -31.06 18.85
N CYS A 47 -13.60 -31.12 20.18
CA CYS A 47 -12.42 -31.01 21.03
C CYS A 47 -11.64 -32.32 21.08
N ILE A 48 -12.32 -33.47 21.03
CA ILE A 48 -11.70 -34.79 20.95
C ILE A 48 -10.90 -34.92 19.64
N ASP A 49 -11.49 -34.55 18.51
CA ASP A 49 -10.86 -34.61 17.18
C ASP A 49 -9.54 -33.82 17.12
N TYR A 50 -9.43 -32.74 17.91
CA TYR A 50 -8.26 -31.86 17.97
C TYR A 50 -7.34 -32.14 19.18
N GLY A 51 -7.63 -33.16 19.99
CA GLY A 51 -6.87 -33.47 21.20
C GLY A 51 -6.81 -32.31 22.21
N ALA A 52 -7.81 -31.42 22.19
CA ALA A 52 -7.82 -30.18 22.96
C ALA A 52 -8.75 -30.26 24.18
N GLU A 53 -8.41 -29.54 25.24
CA GLU A 53 -9.22 -29.48 26.45
C GLU A 53 -10.54 -28.72 26.21
N CYS A 54 -11.67 -29.31 26.63
CA CYS A 54 -13.00 -28.76 26.38
C CYS A 54 -13.55 -28.08 27.64
N THR A 55 -13.41 -26.76 27.74
CA THR A 55 -13.88 -25.96 28.88
C THR A 55 -15.09 -25.08 28.56
N MET A 56 -15.85 -24.74 29.60
CA MET A 56 -17.05 -23.87 29.57
C MET A 56 -16.96 -22.78 30.65
N ASN A 57 -15.80 -22.14 30.75
CA ASN A 57 -15.49 -21.19 31.82
C ASN A 57 -15.91 -19.76 31.44
N ARG A 58 -16.40 -19.54 30.23
CA ARG A 58 -16.82 -18.21 29.78
C ARG A 58 -18.05 -17.69 30.55
N PRO A 59 -17.98 -16.49 31.15
CA PRO A 59 -19.12 -15.87 31.82
C PRO A 59 -20.22 -15.49 30.82
N VAL A 60 -21.47 -15.82 31.16
CA VAL A 60 -22.65 -15.56 30.33
C VAL A 60 -22.96 -14.06 30.32
N ARG A 61 -22.67 -13.36 29.22
CA ARG A 61 -23.20 -12.00 28.97
C ARG A 61 -24.59 -12.11 28.37
N LYS A 62 -25.63 -11.72 29.11
CA LYS A 62 -27.00 -11.56 28.57
C LYS A 62 -26.96 -10.50 27.46
N ARG A 63 -27.33 -10.87 26.23
CA ARG A 63 -27.70 -9.87 25.21
C ARG A 63 -29.04 -9.28 25.61
N GLY A 64 -29.02 -8.02 26.02
CA GLY A 64 -30.19 -7.22 26.34
C GLY A 64 -29.97 -5.78 25.91
N ARG A 65 -31.04 -5.13 25.46
CA ARG A 65 -31.12 -3.72 25.10
C ARG A 65 -30.72 -2.87 26.30
N LYS A 66 -29.83 -1.88 26.12
CA LYS A 66 -29.43 -0.95 27.19
C LYS A 66 -30.67 -0.24 27.78
N PRO A 67 -30.81 -0.09 29.10
CA PRO A 67 -31.87 0.71 29.70
C PRO A 67 -31.62 2.21 29.43
N ALA A 68 -32.68 2.96 29.17
CA ALA A 68 -32.65 4.41 29.11
C ALA A 68 -32.37 4.96 30.51
N VAL A 69 -31.24 5.66 30.67
CA VAL A 69 -30.93 6.42 31.88
C VAL A 69 -31.42 7.85 31.66
N THR A 70 -32.42 8.24 32.46
CA THR A 70 -32.83 9.63 32.66
C THR A 70 -31.74 10.38 33.42
N THR A 71 -30.96 11.20 32.73
CA THR A 71 -30.07 12.20 33.34
C THR A 71 -30.69 13.58 33.25
N GLY A 72 -30.58 14.30 34.37
CA GLY A 72 -31.30 15.52 34.66
C GLY A 72 -31.04 16.68 33.72
N LYS A 73 -32.05 17.54 33.62
CA LYS A 73 -32.01 18.87 33.02
C LYS A 73 -30.85 19.67 33.63
N SER A 74 -29.86 19.97 32.83
CA SER A 74 -29.02 21.16 33.01
C SER A 74 -29.07 21.93 31.69
N ASN A 75 -29.63 23.15 31.77
CA ASN A 75 -29.69 24.10 30.67
C ASN A 75 -28.31 24.28 30.04
N LYS A 76 -28.13 23.77 28.83
CA LYS A 76 -27.19 24.34 27.87
C LYS A 76 -28.01 24.95 26.75
N GLN A 77 -27.88 26.27 26.64
CA GLN A 77 -28.44 27.08 25.58
C GLN A 77 -28.25 26.39 24.23
N LYS A 78 -29.35 26.28 23.48
CA LYS A 78 -29.31 26.14 22.02
C LYS A 78 -28.44 27.27 21.46
N GLN A 79 -27.17 26.97 21.18
CA GLN A 79 -26.48 27.63 20.08
C GLN A 79 -26.98 26.94 18.81
N THR A 80 -27.98 27.57 18.21
CA THR A 80 -28.37 27.38 16.84
C THR A 80 -27.22 27.79 15.92
N GLY A 81 -26.83 26.90 14.99
CA GLY A 81 -26.03 27.26 13.81
C GLY A 81 -24.59 26.74 13.80
N SER A 82 -24.40 25.44 13.63
CA SER A 82 -23.27 24.95 12.83
C SER A 82 -23.89 24.01 11.80
N GLU A 83 -24.04 24.50 10.58
CA GLU A 83 -24.35 23.67 9.43
C GLU A 83 -23.26 22.59 9.35
N SER A 84 -23.61 21.33 9.61
CA SER A 84 -22.73 20.23 9.25
C SER A 84 -22.70 20.19 7.72
N SER A 85 -21.71 20.86 7.12
CA SER A 85 -21.47 20.85 5.68
C SER A 85 -21.51 19.41 5.18
N ASP A 86 -22.26 19.14 4.11
CA ASP A 86 -22.32 17.82 3.49
C ASP A 86 -20.95 17.49 2.88
N PHE A 87 -20.39 16.33 3.20
CA PHE A 87 -19.14 15.85 2.61
C PHE A 87 -19.28 15.60 1.09
N ARG A 88 -20.52 15.48 0.61
CA ARG A 88 -20.86 15.38 -0.82
C ARG A 88 -21.02 16.74 -1.50
N SER A 89 -20.72 17.85 -0.82
CA SER A 89 -20.76 19.18 -1.41
C SER A 89 -19.90 19.25 -2.69
N PRO A 90 -20.43 19.72 -3.83
CA PRO A 90 -19.69 19.80 -5.09
C PRO A 90 -18.39 20.62 -4.98
N GLN A 91 -18.39 21.67 -4.16
CA GLN A 91 -17.20 22.50 -3.92
C GLN A 91 -16.12 21.73 -3.17
N CYS A 92 -16.51 20.91 -2.19
CA CYS A 92 -15.56 20.07 -1.44
C CYS A 92 -14.99 18.98 -2.34
N ILE A 93 -15.84 18.29 -3.10
CA ILE A 93 -15.42 17.26 -4.05
C ILE A 93 -14.48 17.84 -5.13
N ARG A 94 -14.81 18.98 -5.72
CA ARG A 94 -13.96 19.63 -6.74
C ARG A 94 -12.57 19.93 -6.19
N ARG A 95 -12.51 20.51 -4.99
CA ARG A 95 -11.23 20.76 -4.29
C ARG A 95 -10.44 19.48 -4.04
N LEU A 96 -11.09 18.39 -3.63
CA LEU A 96 -10.41 17.11 -3.41
C LEU A 96 -9.90 16.49 -4.72
N ILE A 97 -10.61 16.65 -5.84
CA ILE A 97 -10.10 16.26 -7.17
C ILE A 97 -8.86 17.08 -7.54
N ASP A 98 -8.89 18.39 -7.32
CA ASP A 98 -7.74 19.27 -7.59
C ASP A 98 -6.52 18.89 -6.72
N ILE A 99 -6.74 18.55 -5.45
CA ILE A 99 -5.69 18.03 -4.55
C ILE A 99 -5.12 16.70 -5.05
N TYR A 100 -5.96 15.79 -5.56
CA TYR A 100 -5.47 14.53 -6.14
C TYR A 100 -4.58 14.78 -7.37
N ARG A 101 -5.00 15.71 -8.23
CA ARG A 101 -4.22 16.13 -9.40
C ARG A 101 -2.90 16.77 -8.98
N ASP A 102 -2.93 17.65 -8.00
CA ASP A 102 -1.75 18.33 -7.48
C ASP A 102 -0.74 17.34 -6.87
N THR A 103 -1.23 16.30 -6.20
CA THR A 103 -0.38 15.39 -5.42
C THR A 103 -0.21 14.02 -6.11
N MET A 104 -1.14 13.10 -5.90
CA MET A 104 -1.01 11.68 -6.23
C MET A 104 -0.83 11.40 -7.73
N TYR A 105 -1.55 12.14 -8.59
CA TYR A 105 -1.42 12.02 -10.04
C TYR A 105 -0.03 12.44 -10.53
N GLN A 106 0.48 13.55 -10.01
CA GLN A 106 1.82 14.05 -10.33
C GLN A 106 2.92 13.12 -9.80
N CYS A 107 2.69 12.46 -8.67
CA CYS A 107 3.76 11.81 -7.91
C CYS A 107 3.92 10.31 -8.15
N TYR A 108 2.85 9.50 -8.04
CA TYR A 108 3.05 8.04 -7.88
C TYR A 108 1.94 7.13 -8.37
N PHE A 109 0.70 7.61 -8.46
CA PHE A 109 -0.45 6.74 -8.72
C PHE A 109 -1.49 7.42 -9.62
N PRO A 110 -1.16 7.72 -10.90
CA PRO A 110 -2.08 8.22 -11.92
C PRO A 110 -3.06 7.12 -12.36
N PHE A 111 -3.99 6.75 -11.47
CA PHE A 111 -5.02 5.74 -11.75
C PHE A 111 -6.03 6.23 -12.82
N LEU A 112 -6.15 7.55 -12.97
CA LEU A 112 -6.91 8.23 -14.03
C LEU A 112 -5.98 9.10 -14.85
N SER A 113 -6.33 9.37 -16.11
CA SER A 113 -5.61 10.36 -16.93
C SER A 113 -6.03 11.78 -16.59
N GLU A 114 -5.18 12.75 -16.90
CA GLU A 114 -5.44 14.16 -16.58
C GLU A 114 -6.71 14.69 -17.23
N ASN A 115 -6.91 14.38 -18.52
CA ASN A 115 -8.13 14.75 -19.25
C ASN A 115 -9.39 14.14 -18.63
N ASP A 116 -9.27 12.92 -18.10
CA ASP A 116 -10.36 12.19 -17.48
C ASP A 116 -10.72 12.82 -16.13
N LEU A 117 -9.74 13.15 -15.29
CA LEU A 117 -9.93 13.89 -14.03
C LEU A 117 -10.62 15.24 -14.25
N GLU A 118 -10.25 15.97 -15.30
CA GLU A 118 -10.81 17.30 -15.58
C GLU A 118 -12.29 17.24 -16.01
N ARG A 119 -12.64 16.27 -16.87
CA ARG A 119 -13.92 16.22 -17.57
C ARG A 119 -14.97 15.35 -16.90
N ARG A 120 -14.56 14.21 -16.31
CA ARG A 120 -15.48 13.15 -15.85
C ARG A 120 -16.52 13.64 -14.86
N TRP A 121 -16.12 14.57 -13.97
CA TRP A 121 -16.98 15.13 -12.92
C TRP A 121 -17.04 16.66 -13.00
N ALA A 122 -16.91 17.23 -14.21
CA ALA A 122 -17.01 18.67 -14.41
C ALA A 122 -18.42 19.20 -14.16
N ASP A 123 -19.42 18.48 -14.68
CA ASP A 123 -20.80 18.97 -14.73
C ASP A 123 -21.67 18.39 -13.61
N SER A 124 -21.37 17.17 -13.15
CA SER A 124 -22.15 16.49 -12.10
C SER A 124 -21.35 15.42 -11.35
N ILE A 125 -21.83 15.10 -10.14
CA ILE A 125 -21.36 13.95 -9.34
C ILE A 125 -22.14 12.70 -9.81
N PRO A 126 -21.50 11.52 -9.95
CA PRO A 126 -22.17 10.28 -10.34
C PRO A 126 -23.23 9.85 -9.33
N GLY A 127 -24.23 9.09 -9.77
CA GLY A 127 -25.20 8.49 -8.86
C GLY A 127 -24.58 7.41 -7.97
N ASP A 128 -25.10 7.25 -6.75
CA ASP A 128 -24.60 6.30 -5.75
C ASP A 128 -24.50 4.84 -6.24
N SER A 129 -25.31 4.42 -7.21
CA SER A 129 -25.28 3.07 -7.77
C SER A 129 -24.18 2.83 -8.81
N GLU A 130 -23.46 3.87 -9.23
CA GLU A 130 -22.46 3.79 -10.30
C GLU A 130 -21.06 3.46 -9.74
N THR A 131 -20.28 2.64 -10.45
CA THR A 131 -18.87 2.37 -10.09
C THR A 131 -18.04 3.67 -10.07
N ALA A 132 -18.41 4.66 -10.88
CA ALA A 132 -17.79 5.98 -10.91
C ALA A 132 -17.93 6.72 -9.56
N TYR A 133 -19.00 6.48 -8.79
CA TYR A 133 -19.17 7.04 -7.45
C TYR A 133 -18.20 6.40 -6.44
N LEU A 134 -18.08 5.07 -6.46
CA LEU A 134 -17.08 4.33 -5.68
C LEU A 134 -15.66 4.88 -5.93
N LEU A 135 -15.30 5.09 -7.20
CA LEU A 135 -14.02 5.64 -7.60
C LEU A 135 -13.80 7.07 -7.06
N LEU A 136 -14.82 7.92 -7.20
CA LEU A 136 -14.78 9.28 -6.70
C LEU A 136 -14.55 9.33 -5.18
N MET A 137 -15.27 8.52 -4.41
CA MET A 137 -15.11 8.46 -2.95
C MET A 137 -13.74 7.93 -2.53
N ALA A 138 -13.20 6.92 -3.23
CA ALA A 138 -11.85 6.42 -2.99
C ALA A 138 -10.78 7.50 -3.26
N LEU A 139 -10.95 8.29 -4.31
CA LEU A 139 -10.09 9.44 -4.64
C LEU A 139 -10.20 10.52 -3.55
N CYS A 140 -11.42 10.88 -3.15
CA CYS A 140 -11.66 11.88 -2.10
C CYS A 140 -11.03 11.48 -0.76
N ALA A 141 -11.05 10.20 -0.40
CA ALA A 141 -10.39 9.70 0.81
C ALA A 141 -8.88 9.99 0.81
N LEU A 142 -8.21 9.70 -0.31
CA LEU A 142 -6.78 9.92 -0.46
C LEU A 142 -6.41 11.41 -0.49
N SER A 143 -7.23 12.24 -1.14
CA SER A 143 -7.07 13.69 -1.15
C SER A 143 -7.29 14.32 0.23
N ALA A 144 -8.33 13.88 0.95
CA ALA A 144 -8.61 14.36 2.30
C ALA A 144 -7.46 14.00 3.27
N GLN A 145 -6.86 12.81 3.11
CA GLN A 145 -5.66 12.44 3.87
C GLN A 145 -4.49 13.38 3.56
N SER A 146 -4.27 13.71 2.29
CA SER A 146 -3.21 14.64 1.87
C SER A 146 -3.46 16.06 2.42
N LEU A 147 -4.72 16.49 2.46
CA LEU A 147 -5.14 17.77 3.03
C LEU A 147 -4.89 17.84 4.55
N THR A 148 -5.22 16.79 5.29
CA THR A 148 -4.94 16.68 6.73
C THR A 148 -3.44 16.82 7.04
N LEU A 149 -2.59 16.25 6.18
CA LEU A 149 -1.14 16.38 6.29
C LEU A 149 -0.60 17.71 5.76
N LYS A 150 -1.44 18.59 5.18
CA LYS A 150 -1.04 19.79 4.43
C LYS A 150 0.00 19.47 3.36
N ALA A 151 -0.15 18.32 2.71
CA ALA A 151 0.77 17.77 1.73
C ALA A 151 0.29 18.12 0.32
N VAL A 152 0.33 19.40 -0.04
CA VAL A 152 -0.05 19.93 -1.37
C VAL A 152 1.05 20.86 -1.88
N PHE A 153 1.36 20.77 -3.17
CA PHE A 153 2.32 21.67 -3.81
C PHE A 153 1.71 23.07 -4.03
N ASP A 154 0.45 23.13 -4.46
CA ASP A 154 -0.28 24.39 -4.54
C ASP A 154 -0.93 24.74 -3.20
N SER A 155 -0.35 25.71 -2.48
CA SER A 155 -0.85 26.15 -1.18
C SER A 155 -2.22 26.83 -1.24
N THR A 156 -2.66 27.31 -2.40
CA THR A 156 -4.01 27.89 -2.56
C THR A 156 -5.11 26.84 -2.32
N LEU A 157 -4.80 25.56 -2.55
CA LEU A 157 -5.68 24.42 -2.26
C LEU A 157 -5.89 24.20 -0.76
N LEU A 158 -5.12 24.84 0.13
CA LEU A 158 -5.31 24.78 1.60
C LEU A 158 -6.39 25.74 2.12
N GLY A 159 -7.06 26.49 1.25
CA GLY A 159 -8.09 27.49 1.62
C GLY A 159 -9.24 27.00 2.51
N ASN A 160 -10.13 27.93 2.86
CA ASN A 160 -11.10 27.83 3.97
C ASN A 160 -12.31 26.90 3.75
N VAL A 161 -12.30 26.02 2.75
CA VAL A 161 -13.43 25.06 2.57
C VAL A 161 -13.41 24.06 3.72
N VAL A 162 -14.58 23.78 4.30
CA VAL A 162 -14.73 22.78 5.37
C VAL A 162 -14.22 21.43 4.87
N SER A 163 -13.20 20.90 5.53
CA SER A 163 -12.65 19.57 5.25
C SER A 163 -13.29 18.56 6.20
N HIS A 164 -13.60 17.40 5.64
CA HIS A 164 -14.06 16.23 6.39
C HIS A 164 -12.90 15.25 6.59
N ASP A 165 -13.06 14.35 7.55
CA ASP A 165 -12.09 13.28 7.80
C ASP A 165 -12.02 12.33 6.59
N SER A 166 -10.81 11.88 6.24
CA SER A 166 -10.61 10.95 5.13
C SER A 166 -11.32 9.62 5.34
N ASP A 167 -11.50 9.20 6.60
CA ASP A 167 -12.22 7.97 6.95
C ASP A 167 -13.70 8.02 6.52
N ILE A 168 -14.32 9.19 6.41
CA ILE A 168 -15.71 9.32 5.95
C ILE A 168 -15.80 8.86 4.49
N TYR A 169 -14.95 9.42 3.62
CA TYR A 169 -14.91 9.06 2.20
C TYR A 169 -14.44 7.62 1.99
N PHE A 170 -13.48 7.15 2.80
CA PHE A 170 -13.04 5.75 2.73
C PHE A 170 -14.20 4.80 3.04
N ASN A 171 -14.89 5.00 4.17
CA ASN A 171 -16.00 4.14 4.57
C ASN A 171 -17.16 4.20 3.58
N GLU A 172 -17.44 5.38 3.02
CA GLU A 172 -18.42 5.53 1.94
C GLU A 172 -18.02 4.68 0.73
N ALA A 173 -16.80 4.82 0.22
CA ALA A 173 -16.30 4.00 -0.89
C ALA A 173 -16.44 2.50 -0.58
N VAL A 174 -15.97 2.04 0.58
CA VAL A 174 -16.09 0.62 0.97
C VAL A 174 -17.53 0.12 0.97
N SER A 175 -18.49 0.96 1.38
CA SER A 175 -19.91 0.58 1.45
C SER A 175 -20.55 0.33 0.09
N HIS A 176 -19.99 0.91 -0.98
CA HIS A 176 -20.45 0.75 -2.37
C HIS A 176 -19.77 -0.40 -3.12
N ILE A 177 -18.84 -1.11 -2.48
CA ILE A 177 -18.23 -2.30 -3.10
C ILE A 177 -19.25 -3.43 -3.10
N PRO A 178 -19.63 -3.98 -4.26
CA PRO A 178 -20.60 -5.07 -4.32
C PRO A 178 -20.02 -6.34 -3.70
N ALA A 179 -20.89 -7.18 -3.11
CA ALA A 179 -20.48 -8.46 -2.54
C ALA A 179 -19.87 -9.42 -3.58
N ARG A 180 -20.26 -9.27 -4.85
CA ARG A 180 -19.69 -9.97 -6.00
C ARG A 180 -19.43 -8.94 -7.09
N ILE A 181 -18.18 -8.86 -7.54
CA ILE A 181 -17.80 -8.00 -8.66
C ILE A 181 -18.45 -8.58 -9.94
N PRO A 182 -19.13 -7.75 -10.76
CA PRO A 182 -19.70 -8.18 -12.03
C PRO A 182 -18.65 -8.78 -12.97
N ASP A 183 -19.06 -9.72 -13.84
CA ASP A 183 -18.17 -10.31 -14.84
C ASP A 183 -17.85 -9.33 -15.98
N THR A 184 -18.57 -8.22 -16.09
CA THR A 184 -18.31 -7.15 -17.08
C THR A 184 -17.05 -6.37 -16.70
N PRO A 185 -16.09 -6.22 -17.63
CA PRO A 185 -14.84 -5.50 -17.35
C PRO A 185 -15.13 -4.00 -17.17
N ASP A 186 -15.14 -3.55 -15.93
CA ASP A 186 -15.17 -2.14 -15.57
C ASP A 186 -13.85 -1.76 -14.87
N LEU A 187 -13.06 -0.93 -15.54
CA LEU A 187 -11.75 -0.48 -15.05
C LEU A 187 -11.86 0.36 -13.78
N ASP A 188 -13.01 0.97 -13.50
CA ASP A 188 -13.19 1.78 -12.31
C ASP A 188 -13.15 0.94 -11.02
N TYR A 189 -13.45 -0.37 -11.09
CA TYR A 189 -13.17 -1.27 -9.97
C TYR A 189 -11.67 -1.36 -9.67
N LEU A 190 -10.85 -1.61 -10.70
CA LEU A 190 -9.39 -1.72 -10.53
C LEU A 190 -8.80 -0.40 -10.00
N ARG A 191 -9.26 0.74 -10.54
CA ARG A 191 -8.86 2.07 -10.06
C ARG A 191 -9.23 2.30 -8.60
N SER A 192 -10.47 1.95 -8.24
CA SER A 192 -10.98 2.12 -6.88
C SER A 192 -10.21 1.26 -5.88
N PHE A 193 -10.00 -0.02 -6.18
CA PHE A 193 -9.23 -0.92 -5.32
C PHE A 193 -7.77 -0.46 -5.18
N GLY A 194 -7.17 0.02 -6.27
CA GLY A 194 -5.83 0.60 -6.25
C GLY A 194 -5.73 1.82 -5.35
N LEU A 195 -6.66 2.78 -5.47
CA LEU A 195 -6.69 3.98 -4.62
C LEU A 195 -6.93 3.64 -3.14
N LEU A 196 -7.84 2.70 -2.85
CA LEU A 196 -8.06 2.22 -1.47
C LEU A 196 -6.80 1.55 -0.91
N ALA A 197 -6.08 0.76 -1.72
CA ALA A 197 -4.80 0.19 -1.32
C ALA A 197 -3.76 1.28 -1.04
N VAL A 198 -3.65 2.32 -1.87
CA VAL A 198 -2.76 3.47 -1.59
C VAL A 198 -3.14 4.19 -0.30
N TYR A 199 -4.43 4.45 -0.07
CA TYR A 199 -4.91 5.05 1.18
C TYR A 199 -4.45 4.25 2.41
N LEU A 200 -4.56 2.93 2.35
CA LEU A 200 -4.24 2.02 3.46
C LEU A 200 -2.74 1.80 3.64
N LEU A 201 -1.97 1.86 2.56
CA LEU A 201 -0.52 1.90 2.63
C LEU A 201 -0.05 3.14 3.42
N ARG A 202 -0.70 4.29 3.20
CA ARG A 202 -0.39 5.55 3.89
C ARG A 202 -0.89 5.62 5.33
N SER A 203 -2.04 5.01 5.63
CA SER A 203 -2.61 4.98 6.98
C SER A 203 -2.08 3.84 7.85
N GLY A 204 -1.40 2.84 7.27
CA GLY A 204 -0.73 1.76 8.00
C GLY A 204 -1.57 0.51 8.27
N SER A 205 -2.81 0.41 7.76
CA SER A 205 -3.65 -0.80 7.92
C SER A 205 -3.19 -1.94 6.99
N LYS A 206 -2.26 -2.77 7.47
CA LYS A 206 -1.67 -3.88 6.69
C LYS A 206 -2.70 -4.92 6.23
N SER A 207 -3.68 -5.25 7.07
CA SER A 207 -4.69 -6.28 6.75
C SER A 207 -5.60 -5.82 5.61
N ASP A 208 -6.13 -4.61 5.69
CA ASP A 208 -7.00 -4.09 4.63
C ASP A 208 -6.21 -3.79 3.36
N LEU A 209 -4.97 -3.31 3.47
CA LEU A 209 -4.09 -3.15 2.31
C LEU A 209 -4.00 -4.44 1.50
N HIS A 210 -3.74 -5.57 2.17
CA HIS A 210 -3.71 -6.88 1.51
C HIS A 210 -5.03 -7.29 0.88
N ARG A 211 -6.16 -6.94 1.52
CA ARG A 211 -7.49 -7.20 0.97
C ARG A 211 -7.68 -6.49 -0.37
N TYR A 212 -7.36 -5.20 -0.45
CA TYR A 212 -7.56 -4.43 -1.68
C TYR A 212 -6.52 -4.72 -2.76
N LEU A 213 -5.26 -4.98 -2.39
CA LEU A 213 -4.29 -5.54 -3.33
C LEU A 213 -4.77 -6.89 -3.88
N GLY A 214 -5.32 -7.75 -3.02
CA GLY A 214 -5.94 -9.00 -3.43
C GLY A 214 -7.07 -8.82 -4.44
N LEU A 215 -7.93 -7.81 -4.25
CA LEU A 215 -9.00 -7.48 -5.20
C LEU A 215 -8.44 -6.96 -6.53
N CYS A 216 -7.39 -6.12 -6.52
CA CYS A 216 -6.70 -5.72 -7.75
C CYS A 216 -6.18 -6.93 -8.53
N HIS A 217 -5.47 -7.84 -7.86
CA HIS A 217 -4.90 -9.02 -8.49
C HIS A 217 -5.97 -9.98 -9.00
N ALA A 218 -7.04 -10.20 -8.23
CA ALA A 218 -8.17 -11.01 -8.65
C ALA A 218 -8.83 -10.44 -9.90
N TRP A 219 -9.03 -9.12 -9.95
CA TRP A 219 -9.60 -8.44 -11.12
C TRP A 219 -8.68 -8.58 -12.35
N ILE A 220 -7.37 -8.32 -12.19
CA ILE A 220 -6.39 -8.48 -13.28
C ILE A 220 -6.40 -9.92 -13.82
N ALA A 221 -6.39 -10.91 -12.94
CA ALA A 221 -6.39 -12.32 -13.33
C ALA A 221 -7.72 -12.74 -14.00
N GLN A 222 -8.86 -12.30 -13.47
CA GLN A 222 -10.19 -12.60 -14.01
C GLN A 222 -10.37 -12.08 -15.44
N HIS A 223 -9.85 -10.88 -15.72
CA HIS A 223 -9.99 -10.23 -17.03
C HIS A 223 -8.76 -10.36 -17.93
N GLY A 224 -7.71 -11.06 -17.47
CA GLY A 224 -6.44 -11.20 -18.20
C GLY A 224 -5.79 -9.85 -18.54
N PHE A 225 -5.94 -8.85 -17.66
CA PHE A 225 -5.56 -7.46 -17.94
C PHE A 225 -4.04 -7.26 -18.06
N ASN A 226 -3.25 -8.20 -17.56
CA ASN A 226 -1.78 -8.28 -17.70
C ASN A 226 -1.31 -8.61 -19.12
N MET A 227 -2.20 -8.84 -20.08
CA MET A 227 -1.86 -9.13 -21.48
C MET A 227 -2.61 -8.17 -22.40
N GLU A 228 -1.90 -7.33 -23.16
CA GLU A 228 -2.54 -6.39 -24.09
C GLU A 228 -3.38 -7.07 -25.17
N ASN A 229 -3.03 -8.29 -25.57
CA ASN A 229 -3.79 -9.08 -26.55
C ASN A 229 -5.23 -9.39 -26.09
N ASN A 230 -5.52 -9.29 -24.79
CA ASN A 230 -6.86 -9.48 -24.24
C ASN A 230 -7.68 -8.19 -24.20
N TRP A 231 -7.06 -7.04 -24.51
CA TRP A 231 -7.77 -5.77 -24.55
C TRP A 231 -8.53 -5.65 -25.87
N ASP A 232 -9.66 -4.93 -25.84
CA ASP A 232 -10.44 -4.72 -27.04
C ASP A 232 -9.64 -3.95 -28.09
N SER A 233 -9.49 -4.52 -29.28
CA SER A 233 -8.79 -3.92 -30.42
C SER A 233 -9.45 -2.64 -30.96
N SER A 234 -10.72 -2.38 -30.61
CA SER A 234 -11.47 -1.22 -31.07
C SER A 234 -11.18 0.07 -30.29
N ILE A 235 -10.51 -0.03 -29.14
CA ILE A 235 -10.25 1.12 -28.28
C ILE A 235 -9.22 2.07 -28.88
N SER A 236 -9.34 3.35 -28.53
CA SER A 236 -8.42 4.37 -29.02
C SER A 236 -7.00 4.14 -28.51
N LEU A 237 -6.01 4.62 -29.27
CA LEU A 237 -4.61 4.62 -28.85
C LEU A 237 -4.39 5.32 -27.51
N LEU A 238 -5.12 6.41 -27.24
CA LEU A 238 -5.03 7.11 -25.96
C LEU A 238 -5.50 6.22 -24.79
N GLU A 239 -6.58 5.47 -25.00
CA GLU A 239 -7.11 4.56 -23.99
C GLU A 239 -6.17 3.37 -23.71
N VAL A 240 -5.48 2.86 -24.74
CA VAL A 240 -4.42 1.86 -24.56
C VAL A 240 -3.33 2.39 -23.61
N ASP A 241 -2.86 3.62 -23.82
CA ASP A 241 -1.81 4.20 -22.98
C ASP A 241 -2.30 4.46 -21.53
N ASP A 242 -3.59 4.81 -21.35
CA ASP A 242 -4.20 4.92 -20.02
C ASP A 242 -4.32 3.58 -19.30
N ARG A 243 -4.65 2.50 -20.03
CA ARG A 243 -4.66 1.12 -19.48
C ARG A 243 -3.26 0.66 -19.09
N ARG A 244 -2.24 0.97 -19.89
CA ARG A 244 -0.83 0.70 -19.56
C ARG A 244 -0.41 1.40 -18.27
N ARG A 245 -0.71 2.70 -18.14
CA ARG A 245 -0.43 3.46 -16.90
C ARG A 245 -1.11 2.81 -15.69
N LEU A 246 -2.39 2.48 -15.82
CA LEU A 246 -3.16 1.85 -14.75
C LEU A 246 -2.55 0.50 -14.32
N PHE A 247 -2.17 -0.35 -15.27
CA PHE A 247 -1.51 -1.62 -14.98
C PHE A 247 -0.21 -1.41 -14.19
N TRP A 248 0.68 -0.55 -14.70
CA TRP A 248 1.98 -0.30 -14.07
C TRP A 248 1.87 0.41 -12.71
N CYS A 249 0.80 1.19 -12.46
CA CYS A 249 0.48 1.71 -11.13
C CYS A 249 0.25 0.58 -10.12
N VAL A 250 -0.57 -0.41 -10.48
CA VAL A 250 -0.87 -1.56 -9.61
C VAL A 250 0.37 -2.42 -9.40
N TYR A 251 1.14 -2.68 -10.46
CA TYR A 251 2.41 -3.40 -10.37
C TYR A 251 3.38 -2.73 -9.40
N ARG A 252 3.65 -1.43 -9.58
CA ARG A 252 4.56 -0.69 -8.69
C ARG A 252 4.07 -0.64 -7.25
N LEU A 253 2.75 -0.55 -7.04
CA LEU A 253 2.16 -0.62 -5.71
C LEU A 253 2.45 -1.97 -5.03
N GLU A 254 2.29 -3.09 -5.74
CA GLU A 254 2.58 -4.44 -5.22
C GLU A 254 4.07 -4.63 -4.91
N ILE A 255 4.98 -4.17 -5.79
CA ILE A 255 6.42 -4.29 -5.53
C ILE A 255 6.83 -3.41 -4.35
N HIS A 256 6.34 -2.17 -4.30
CA HIS A 256 6.61 -1.27 -3.19
C HIS A 256 6.12 -1.85 -1.86
N SER A 257 4.87 -2.32 -1.79
CA SER A 257 4.33 -2.91 -0.56
C SER A 257 5.07 -4.20 -0.18
N ALA A 258 5.49 -5.02 -1.16
CA ALA A 258 6.26 -6.23 -0.91
C ALA A 258 7.65 -5.92 -0.34
N CYS A 259 8.28 -4.84 -0.80
CA CYS A 259 9.55 -4.34 -0.29
C CYS A 259 9.42 -3.87 1.17
N VAL A 260 8.41 -3.03 1.45
CA VAL A 260 8.22 -2.42 2.77
C VAL A 260 7.72 -3.41 3.82
N LEU A 261 6.74 -4.26 3.47
CA LEU A 261 6.05 -5.13 4.42
C LEU A 261 6.55 -6.58 4.40
N GLY A 262 7.45 -6.92 3.47
CA GLY A 262 8.06 -8.25 3.40
C GLY A 262 7.13 -9.37 2.92
N HIS A 263 5.98 -9.04 2.33
CA HIS A 263 5.04 -10.04 1.80
C HIS A 263 5.46 -10.60 0.44
N ILE A 264 4.86 -11.72 0.02
CA ILE A 264 5.08 -12.31 -1.31
C ILE A 264 4.60 -11.38 -2.43
N ILE A 265 5.27 -11.42 -3.58
CA ILE A 265 4.85 -10.69 -4.79
C ILE A 265 3.80 -11.55 -5.50
N ARG A 266 2.62 -10.97 -5.76
CA ARG A 266 1.46 -11.66 -6.35
C ARG A 266 1.27 -11.39 -7.83
N LEU A 267 1.86 -10.31 -8.33
CA LEU A 267 1.84 -9.91 -9.73
C LEU A 267 3.27 -9.88 -10.28
N PRO A 268 3.86 -11.06 -10.57
CA PRO A 268 5.24 -11.13 -11.01
C PRO A 268 5.39 -10.61 -12.45
N GLU A 269 6.46 -9.86 -12.70
CA GLU A 269 6.72 -9.27 -14.01
C GLU A 269 6.81 -10.31 -15.14
N ALA A 270 7.34 -11.51 -14.86
CA ALA A 270 7.48 -12.58 -15.85
C ALA A 270 6.16 -13.05 -16.49
N GLN A 271 5.00 -12.66 -15.92
CA GLN A 271 3.67 -12.97 -16.44
C GLN A 271 3.00 -11.76 -17.11
N VAL A 272 3.74 -10.68 -17.33
CA VAL A 272 3.22 -9.42 -17.85
C VAL A 272 3.61 -9.25 -19.31
N SER A 273 2.62 -8.96 -20.15
CA SER A 273 2.78 -8.54 -21.54
C SER A 273 2.05 -7.21 -21.76
N VAL A 274 2.45 -6.20 -20.98
CA VAL A 274 1.99 -4.81 -21.06
C VAL A 274 3.18 -3.93 -21.37
N LEU A 275 3.08 -3.10 -22.40
CA LEU A 275 4.10 -2.15 -22.80
C LEU A 275 4.03 -0.88 -21.97
N TYR A 276 5.04 -0.03 -22.08
CA TYR A 276 4.99 1.30 -21.49
C TYR A 276 4.10 2.25 -22.28
N PRO A 277 3.47 3.25 -21.63
CA PRO A 277 2.70 4.28 -22.29
C PRO A 277 3.56 5.03 -23.31
N ARG A 278 3.03 5.33 -24.50
CA ARG A 278 3.82 6.03 -25.51
C ARG A 278 4.06 7.49 -25.15
N ILE A 279 5.28 7.94 -25.42
CA ILE A 279 5.65 9.35 -25.46
C ILE A 279 5.38 9.86 -26.87
N THR A 280 4.52 10.87 -27.01
CA THR A 280 4.15 11.44 -28.32
C THR A 280 4.63 12.88 -28.45
N PRO A 281 4.98 13.34 -29.67
CA PRO A 281 5.39 14.74 -29.90
C PRO A 281 4.31 15.78 -29.55
N ALA A 282 3.04 15.37 -29.47
CA ALA A 282 1.92 16.23 -29.10
C ALA A 282 1.89 16.57 -27.60
N MET A 283 2.61 15.82 -26.76
CA MET A 283 2.70 16.09 -25.32
C MET A 283 3.59 17.30 -25.05
N SER A 284 3.31 18.04 -23.96
CA SER A 284 4.22 19.08 -23.49
C SER A 284 5.59 18.48 -23.12
N ARG A 285 6.66 19.28 -23.18
CA ARG A 285 8.01 18.82 -22.79
C ARG A 285 8.03 18.25 -21.37
N GLU A 286 7.30 18.88 -20.46
CA GLU A 286 7.17 18.41 -19.08
C GLU A 286 6.52 17.02 -19.01
N THR A 287 5.40 16.82 -19.70
CA THR A 287 4.71 15.51 -19.70
C THR A 287 5.57 14.43 -20.35
N GLN A 288 6.31 14.75 -21.41
CA GLN A 288 7.27 13.82 -22.01
C GLN A 288 8.35 13.43 -21.01
N ALA A 289 8.92 14.41 -20.30
CA ALA A 289 9.98 14.19 -19.34
C ALA A 289 9.51 13.36 -18.14
N TRP A 290 8.33 13.69 -17.59
CA TRP A 290 7.73 12.90 -16.53
C TRP A 290 7.40 11.48 -16.99
N THR A 291 6.88 11.28 -18.21
CA THR A 291 6.56 9.94 -18.73
C THR A 291 7.83 9.11 -18.90
N ALA A 292 8.91 9.70 -19.42
CA ALA A 292 10.21 9.04 -19.48
C ALA A 292 10.74 8.66 -18.09
N GLY A 293 10.56 9.54 -17.10
CA GLY A 293 10.93 9.27 -15.71
C GLY A 293 10.09 8.17 -15.08
N TRP A 294 8.81 8.13 -15.44
CA TRP A 294 7.86 7.12 -15.02
C TRP A 294 8.22 5.72 -15.51
N ASP A 295 8.61 5.61 -16.77
CA ASP A 295 9.04 4.35 -17.36
C ASP A 295 10.35 3.90 -16.69
N TYR A 296 11.31 4.81 -16.55
CA TYR A 296 12.60 4.55 -15.91
C TYR A 296 12.47 4.08 -14.46
N ILE A 297 11.65 4.76 -13.64
CA ILE A 297 11.42 4.30 -12.27
C ILE A 297 10.70 2.96 -12.24
N THR A 298 9.84 2.66 -13.22
CA THR A 298 9.19 1.35 -13.32
C THR A 298 10.20 0.24 -13.62
N ASP A 299 11.21 0.50 -14.45
CA ASP A 299 12.34 -0.43 -14.64
C ASP A 299 13.13 -0.65 -13.35
N LEU A 300 13.33 0.38 -12.52
CA LEU A 300 13.93 0.21 -11.19
C LEU A 300 13.08 -0.68 -10.28
N PHE A 301 11.74 -0.58 -10.34
CA PHE A 301 10.85 -1.47 -9.60
C PHE A 301 10.94 -2.92 -10.10
N ARG A 302 11.18 -3.15 -11.41
CA ARG A 302 11.43 -4.50 -11.96
C ARG A 302 12.75 -5.07 -11.43
N LEU A 303 13.81 -4.26 -11.38
CA LEU A 303 15.07 -4.65 -10.74
C LEU A 303 14.90 -4.90 -9.23
N MET A 304 14.04 -4.11 -8.57
CA MET A 304 13.71 -4.29 -7.15
C MET A 304 12.95 -5.61 -6.90
N GLU A 305 11.97 -5.96 -7.73
CA GLU A 305 11.31 -7.29 -7.69
C GLU A 305 12.36 -8.40 -7.75
N TYR A 306 13.24 -8.33 -8.74
CA TYR A 306 14.30 -9.29 -8.92
C TYR A 306 15.22 -9.38 -7.67
N ALA A 307 15.60 -8.23 -7.10
CA ALA A 307 16.39 -8.17 -5.87
C ALA A 307 15.67 -8.83 -4.67
N ILE A 308 14.37 -8.54 -4.49
CA ILE A 308 13.54 -9.12 -3.43
C ILE A 308 13.52 -10.65 -3.54
N LEU A 309 13.30 -11.18 -4.75
CA LEU A 309 13.23 -12.62 -4.99
C LEU A 309 14.57 -13.31 -4.66
N ASN A 310 15.68 -12.75 -5.14
CA ASN A 310 17.01 -13.32 -4.94
C ASN A 310 17.48 -13.26 -3.48
N LEU A 311 17.22 -12.17 -2.76
CA LEU A 311 17.53 -12.06 -1.32
C LEU A 311 16.72 -13.06 -0.48
N ARG A 312 15.47 -13.35 -0.86
CA ARG A 312 14.61 -14.32 -0.14
C ARG A 312 14.99 -15.77 -0.41
N GLN A 313 15.47 -16.09 -1.61
CA GLN A 313 15.88 -17.45 -1.99
C GLN A 313 17.14 -17.95 -1.25
N ARG A 314 17.92 -17.06 -0.63
CA ARG A 314 19.07 -17.42 0.20
C ARG A 314 18.74 -18.11 1.53
N LYS A 315 17.47 -18.21 1.92
CA LYS A 315 17.11 -18.96 3.13
C LYS A 315 17.41 -20.45 2.93
N PRO A 316 18.14 -21.11 3.85
CA PRO A 316 18.82 -22.41 3.66
C PRO A 316 17.89 -23.63 3.51
N HIS A 317 16.60 -23.45 3.24
CA HIS A 317 15.58 -24.49 3.46
C HIS A 317 14.87 -25.00 2.20
N ARG A 318 15.40 -24.76 0.98
CA ARG A 318 14.74 -25.17 -0.28
C ARG A 318 15.71 -25.68 -1.34
N ASP A 319 16.37 -26.80 -1.04
CA ASP A 319 17.35 -27.42 -1.95
C ASP A 319 16.76 -28.37 -3.00
N VAL A 320 15.47 -28.72 -2.92
CA VAL A 320 14.89 -29.74 -3.82
C VAL A 320 14.77 -29.27 -5.28
N VAL A 321 14.47 -27.99 -5.51
CA VAL A 321 14.29 -27.42 -6.87
C VAL A 321 15.43 -26.49 -7.28
N ALA A 322 16.25 -26.04 -6.33
CA ALA A 322 17.38 -25.14 -6.59
C ALA A 322 18.39 -25.73 -7.60
N VAL A 323 18.50 -27.06 -7.67
CA VAL A 323 19.36 -27.78 -8.63
C VAL A 323 18.92 -27.57 -10.09
N PHE A 324 17.64 -27.28 -10.34
CA PHE A 324 17.08 -27.12 -11.68
C PHE A 324 16.93 -25.65 -12.10
N CYS A 325 17.30 -24.71 -11.24
CA CYS A 325 17.20 -23.28 -11.52
C CYS A 325 18.60 -22.69 -11.70
N ASP A 326 18.92 -22.23 -12.91
CA ASP A 326 20.08 -21.39 -13.13
C ASP A 326 19.95 -20.14 -12.25
N ARG A 327 20.80 -20.04 -11.24
CA ARG A 327 20.87 -18.84 -10.42
C ARG A 327 21.70 -17.82 -11.19
N PRO A 328 21.12 -16.68 -11.58
CA PRO A 328 21.89 -15.62 -12.21
C PRO A 328 23.01 -15.15 -11.27
N SER A 329 24.08 -14.63 -11.87
CA SER A 329 25.26 -14.21 -11.08
C SER A 329 24.84 -13.15 -10.05
N PRO A 330 25.43 -13.13 -8.85
CA PRO A 330 25.11 -12.11 -7.85
C PRO A 330 25.27 -10.67 -8.39
N ARG A 331 26.22 -10.48 -9.32
CA ARG A 331 26.51 -9.20 -9.96
C ARG A 331 25.53 -8.80 -11.06
N ALA A 332 24.76 -9.74 -11.63
CA ALA A 332 23.85 -9.45 -12.73
C ALA A 332 22.85 -8.32 -12.40
N LEU A 333 22.44 -8.18 -11.14
CA LEU A 333 21.60 -7.07 -10.69
C LEU A 333 22.32 -5.72 -10.76
N LEU A 334 23.57 -5.65 -10.29
CA LEU A 334 24.38 -4.45 -10.33
C LEU A 334 24.72 -4.07 -11.77
N ASP A 335 25.11 -5.05 -12.59
CA ASP A 335 25.39 -4.84 -14.02
C ASP A 335 24.15 -4.31 -14.76
N SER A 336 22.97 -4.87 -14.46
CA SER A 336 21.69 -4.39 -15.03
C SER A 336 21.34 -2.98 -14.56
N LEU A 337 21.61 -2.65 -13.30
CA LEU A 337 21.41 -1.30 -12.78
C LEU A 337 22.35 -0.29 -13.44
N ASP A 338 23.63 -0.64 -13.62
CA ASP A 338 24.62 0.20 -14.29
C ASP A 338 24.26 0.42 -15.76
N GLN A 339 23.81 -0.64 -16.45
CA GLN A 339 23.30 -0.53 -17.82
C GLN A 339 22.07 0.39 -17.89
N LEU A 340 21.13 0.24 -16.95
CA LEU A 340 19.93 1.08 -16.88
C LEU A 340 20.33 2.55 -16.66
N LYS A 341 21.21 2.84 -15.70
CA LYS A 341 21.74 4.19 -15.43
C LYS A 341 22.46 4.78 -16.65
N ALA A 342 23.29 3.99 -17.34
CA ALA A 342 23.98 4.41 -18.56
C ALA A 342 22.99 4.77 -19.69
N SER A 343 21.88 4.04 -19.77
CA SER A 343 20.79 4.27 -20.74
C SER A 343 19.77 5.34 -20.33
N LYS A 344 19.96 6.00 -19.16
CA LYS A 344 19.03 7.01 -18.64
C LYS A 344 18.68 8.06 -19.72
N PRO A 345 17.38 8.23 -20.06
CA PRO A 345 16.94 9.11 -21.12
C PRO A 345 17.51 10.53 -20.98
N PHE A 346 17.96 11.11 -22.10
CA PHE A 346 18.55 12.45 -22.13
C PHE A 346 17.64 13.50 -21.48
N ILE A 347 16.33 13.43 -21.73
CA ILE A 347 15.34 14.34 -21.17
C ILE A 347 15.36 14.37 -19.63
N LEU A 348 15.70 13.26 -18.97
CA LEU A 348 15.85 13.20 -17.51
C LEU A 348 17.16 13.84 -17.04
N ARG A 349 18.23 13.74 -17.83
CA ARG A 349 19.50 14.40 -17.52
C ARG A 349 19.40 15.93 -17.60
N VAL A 350 18.61 16.43 -18.57
CA VAL A 350 18.34 17.87 -18.70
C VAL A 350 17.51 18.38 -17.52
N LEU A 351 16.52 17.61 -17.06
CA LEU A 351 15.74 17.98 -15.88
C LEU A 351 16.55 18.05 -14.58
N SER A 352 17.70 17.38 -14.48
CA SER A 352 18.57 17.46 -13.31
C SER A 352 19.44 18.74 -13.28
N GLN A 353 19.49 19.52 -14.36
CA GLN A 353 20.28 20.75 -14.40
C GLN A 353 19.46 21.92 -13.82
N SER A 354 20.02 22.54 -12.78
CA SER A 354 19.38 23.48 -11.84
C SER A 354 19.08 24.89 -12.39
N HIS A 355 19.19 25.11 -13.71
CA HIS A 355 19.15 26.46 -14.31
C HIS A 355 17.93 26.75 -15.19
N ASP A 356 16.96 25.85 -15.29
CA ASP A 356 15.74 26.10 -16.07
C ASP A 356 14.55 26.43 -15.16
N ASP A 357 13.92 27.59 -15.41
CA ASP A 357 12.63 28.03 -14.85
C ASP A 357 11.45 27.07 -15.17
N PHE A 358 11.73 25.94 -15.84
CA PHE A 358 10.77 24.94 -16.32
C PHE A 358 10.61 23.69 -15.42
N GLN A 359 11.30 23.59 -14.28
CA GLN A 359 11.16 22.41 -13.42
C GLN A 359 9.89 22.46 -12.55
N SER A 360 8.82 21.84 -13.03
CA SER A 360 7.59 21.63 -12.25
C SER A 360 7.83 20.77 -11.00
N ASN A 361 6.97 20.91 -10.00
CA ASN A 361 7.02 20.09 -8.78
C ASN A 361 6.93 18.59 -9.09
N ARG A 362 6.14 18.23 -10.10
CA ARG A 362 6.00 16.88 -10.65
C ARG A 362 7.35 16.28 -11.08
N CYS A 363 8.13 17.00 -11.89
CA CYS A 363 9.43 16.52 -12.37
C CYS A 363 10.48 16.46 -11.25
N LYS A 364 10.49 17.46 -10.35
CA LYS A 364 11.37 17.46 -9.17
C LYS A 364 11.10 16.28 -8.25
N PHE A 365 9.83 16.01 -7.99
CA PHE A 365 9.41 14.85 -7.20
C PHE A 365 9.84 13.54 -7.86
N MET A 366 9.66 13.40 -9.17
CA MET A 366 10.09 12.22 -9.92
C MET A 366 11.61 11.99 -9.80
N ALA A 367 12.42 13.04 -9.91
CA ALA A 367 13.87 12.95 -9.76
C ALA A 367 14.26 12.43 -8.38
N VAL A 368 13.69 13.00 -7.30
CA VAL A 368 13.92 12.53 -5.93
C VAL A 368 13.56 11.05 -5.78
N GLN A 369 12.43 10.62 -6.35
CA GLN A 369 11.99 9.23 -6.27
C GLN A 369 12.86 8.25 -7.07
N ILE A 370 13.32 8.66 -8.25
CA ILE A 370 14.30 7.89 -9.03
C ILE A 370 15.57 7.69 -8.19
N THR A 371 16.12 8.78 -7.65
CA THR A 371 17.29 8.75 -6.78
C THR A 371 17.10 7.78 -5.60
N CYS A 372 15.98 7.92 -4.86
CA CYS A 372 15.69 7.04 -3.73
C CYS A 372 15.61 5.56 -4.15
N THR A 373 14.96 5.29 -5.28
CA THR A 373 14.76 3.92 -5.77
C THR A 373 16.07 3.32 -6.30
N GLU A 374 16.90 4.11 -7.00
CA GLU A 374 18.24 3.69 -7.43
C GLU A 374 19.12 3.29 -6.26
N ALA A 375 19.14 4.10 -5.19
CA ALA A 375 19.91 3.80 -3.99
C ALA A 375 19.46 2.49 -3.33
N LEU A 376 18.14 2.28 -3.19
CA LEU A 376 17.59 1.05 -2.63
C LEU A 376 17.98 -0.18 -3.46
N VAL A 377 17.78 -0.14 -4.78
CA VAL A 377 18.14 -1.27 -5.66
C VAL A 377 19.64 -1.54 -5.62
N ASN A 378 20.47 -0.50 -5.58
CA ASN A 378 21.92 -0.63 -5.48
C ASN A 378 22.33 -1.32 -4.17
N ILE A 379 21.83 -0.84 -3.02
CA ILE A 379 22.11 -1.45 -1.71
C ILE A 379 21.62 -2.90 -1.68
N MET A 380 20.43 -3.20 -2.21
CA MET A 380 19.92 -4.57 -2.29
C MET A 380 20.81 -5.48 -3.16
N GLY A 381 21.37 -4.94 -4.26
CA GLY A 381 22.35 -5.62 -5.11
C GLY A 381 23.67 -5.89 -4.39
N LEU A 382 24.19 -4.91 -3.65
CA LEU A 382 25.40 -5.06 -2.83
C LEU A 382 25.21 -6.12 -1.73
N LEU A 383 24.07 -6.09 -1.02
CA LEU A 383 23.70 -7.12 -0.04
C LEU A 383 23.59 -8.50 -0.68
N HIS A 384 23.02 -8.58 -1.88
CA HIS A 384 22.97 -9.82 -2.64
C HIS A 384 24.38 -10.29 -3.05
N CYS A 385 25.30 -9.39 -3.35
CA CYS A 385 26.70 -9.73 -3.61
C CYS A 385 27.51 -10.06 -2.35
N GLN A 386 26.96 -9.82 -1.14
CA GLN A 386 27.75 -9.79 0.10
C GLN A 386 28.95 -8.83 -0.01
N ALA A 387 28.72 -7.68 -0.62
CA ALA A 387 29.74 -6.64 -0.72
C ALA A 387 30.15 -6.15 0.68
N PRO A 388 31.39 -5.64 0.82
CA PRO A 388 31.86 -5.02 2.06
C PRO A 388 30.93 -3.92 2.55
N VAL A 389 30.82 -3.78 3.87
CA VAL A 389 29.94 -2.80 4.52
C VAL A 389 30.29 -1.37 4.09
N ASP A 390 31.55 -1.07 3.81
CA ASP A 390 31.99 0.26 3.37
C ASP A 390 31.39 0.68 2.02
N GLU A 391 31.19 -0.25 1.09
CA GLU A 391 30.51 0.03 -0.18
C GLU A 391 29.03 0.34 0.05
N VAL A 392 28.38 -0.37 0.96
CA VAL A 392 26.98 -0.14 1.34
C VAL A 392 26.81 1.21 2.05
N ILE A 393 27.72 1.53 2.98
CA ILE A 393 27.75 2.83 3.68
C ILE A 393 27.88 3.96 2.67
N LYS A 394 28.80 3.85 1.71
CA LYS A 394 29.01 4.88 0.69
C LYS A 394 27.73 5.20 -0.09
N VAL A 395 27.04 4.17 -0.59
CA VAL A 395 25.78 4.37 -1.32
C VAL A 395 24.70 4.97 -0.43
N ALA A 396 24.65 4.59 0.85
CA ALA A 396 23.70 5.15 1.80
C ALA A 396 24.03 6.62 2.18
N GLU A 397 25.30 6.98 2.29
CA GLU A 397 25.75 8.36 2.49
C GLU A 397 25.43 9.24 1.28
N ASP A 398 25.68 8.76 0.05
CA ASP A 398 25.31 9.44 -1.19
C ASP A 398 23.79 9.68 -1.26
N PHE A 399 23.00 8.65 -0.97
CA PHE A 399 21.53 8.74 -0.87
C PHE A 399 21.07 9.80 0.16
N LEU A 400 21.72 9.85 1.32
CA LEU A 400 21.41 10.80 2.37
C LEU A 400 21.77 12.23 2.00
N ASN A 401 22.89 12.43 1.30
CA ASN A 401 23.24 13.75 0.79
C ASN A 401 22.15 14.24 -0.18
N GLU A 402 21.75 13.41 -1.14
CA GLU A 402 20.71 13.75 -2.12
C GLU A 402 19.34 13.97 -1.48
N ILE A 403 18.94 13.14 -0.50
CA ILE A 403 17.62 13.29 0.15
C ILE A 403 17.56 14.58 0.98
N THR A 404 18.66 15.02 1.59
CA THR A 404 18.69 16.23 2.41
C THR A 404 18.54 17.52 1.60
N GLU A 405 18.79 17.47 0.29
CA GLU A 405 18.54 18.58 -0.63
C GLU A 405 17.05 18.69 -1.03
N ALA A 406 16.25 17.64 -0.82
CA ALA A 406 14.84 17.64 -1.15
C ALA A 406 14.03 18.54 -0.20
N SER A 407 13.05 19.25 -0.74
CA SER A 407 12.19 20.12 0.06
C SER A 407 11.21 19.32 0.93
N LEU A 408 10.88 19.86 2.11
CA LEU A 408 9.94 19.21 3.05
C LEU A 408 8.61 18.85 2.40
N ILE A 409 8.11 19.67 1.46
CA ILE A 409 6.85 19.38 0.78
C ILE A 409 6.91 18.06 -0.01
N MET A 410 8.06 17.71 -0.60
CA MET A 410 8.24 16.43 -1.29
C MET A 410 8.08 15.25 -0.32
N PHE A 411 8.60 15.38 0.91
CA PHE A 411 8.42 14.36 1.95
C PHE A 411 6.99 14.25 2.42
N LYS A 412 6.29 15.38 2.58
CA LYS A 412 4.88 15.38 2.99
C LYS A 412 4.01 14.69 1.94
N VAL A 413 4.25 14.96 0.66
CA VAL A 413 3.54 14.33 -0.47
C VAL A 413 3.87 12.85 -0.58
N ALA A 414 5.16 12.46 -0.45
CA ALA A 414 5.57 11.04 -0.39
C ALA A 414 5.02 10.33 0.84
N SER A 415 4.81 11.05 1.95
CA SER A 415 4.21 10.56 3.19
C SER A 415 4.94 9.33 3.74
N SER A 416 4.22 8.29 4.17
CA SER A 416 4.83 7.07 4.74
C SER A 416 5.90 6.42 3.85
N GLN A 417 5.85 6.62 2.53
CA GLN A 417 6.79 6.03 1.59
C GLN A 417 8.23 6.44 1.87
N ILE A 418 8.52 7.73 2.05
CA ILE A 418 9.90 8.20 2.28
C ILE A 418 10.43 7.70 3.62
N VAL A 419 9.55 7.64 4.64
CA VAL A 419 9.86 7.08 5.95
C VAL A 419 10.21 5.60 5.84
N HIS A 420 9.46 4.82 5.06
CA HIS A 420 9.77 3.42 4.80
C HIS A 420 11.09 3.23 4.05
N GLN A 421 11.43 4.12 3.12
CA GLN A 421 12.71 4.07 2.40
C GLN A 421 13.89 4.35 3.35
N LEU A 422 13.81 5.40 4.17
CA LEU A 422 14.82 5.74 5.18
C LEU A 422 15.02 4.60 6.19
N LEU A 423 13.92 4.05 6.72
CA LEU A 423 13.94 2.90 7.61
C LEU A 423 14.54 1.66 6.92
N GLY A 424 14.17 1.41 5.66
CA GLY A 424 14.68 0.32 4.84
C GLY A 424 16.20 0.40 4.66
N VAL A 425 16.74 1.59 4.35
CA VAL A 425 18.19 1.82 4.28
C VAL A 425 18.86 1.48 5.61
N GLY A 426 18.31 1.95 6.73
CA GLY A 426 18.84 1.62 8.06
C GLY A 426 18.93 0.11 8.33
N HIS A 427 17.87 -0.64 8.00
CA HIS A 427 17.88 -2.10 8.10
C HIS A 427 18.88 -2.75 7.14
N MET A 428 19.03 -2.24 5.92
CA MET A 428 19.95 -2.79 4.95
C MET A 428 21.41 -2.59 5.34
N VAL A 429 21.79 -1.39 5.81
CA VAL A 429 23.13 -1.13 6.35
C VAL A 429 23.40 -2.01 7.56
N TYR A 430 22.44 -2.14 8.48
CA TYR A 430 22.57 -3.02 9.63
C TYR A 430 22.76 -4.49 9.22
N ASN A 431 22.05 -4.96 8.19
CA ASN A 431 22.24 -6.31 7.67
C ASN A 431 23.64 -6.49 7.04
N ALA A 432 24.18 -5.48 6.37
CA ALA A 432 25.56 -5.51 5.86
C ALA A 432 26.58 -5.68 6.98
N PHE A 433 26.41 -4.90 8.05
CA PHE A 433 27.24 -4.98 9.25
C PHE A 433 27.24 -6.37 9.91
N LEU A 434 26.10 -7.08 9.92
CA LEU A 434 26.00 -8.38 10.57
C LEU A 434 26.84 -9.51 9.94
N TYR A 435 27.14 -9.44 8.63
CA TYR A 435 27.91 -10.50 7.97
C TYR A 435 29.37 -10.12 7.67
N ASP A 436 29.74 -8.84 7.82
CA ASP A 436 31.08 -8.31 7.54
C ASP A 436 31.84 -8.00 8.84
N GLU A 437 32.25 -9.05 9.57
CA GLU A 437 33.11 -9.10 10.78
C GLU A 437 33.16 -7.83 11.69
N ASN A 438 32.03 -7.17 11.94
CA ASN A 438 31.91 -5.91 12.71
C ASN A 438 32.90 -4.79 12.28
N GLN A 439 33.38 -4.82 11.04
CA GLN A 439 34.17 -3.71 10.51
C GLN A 439 33.26 -2.47 10.42
N SER A 440 33.83 -1.28 10.64
CA SER A 440 33.10 -0.01 10.50
C SER A 440 31.90 0.21 11.46
N GLN A 441 31.86 -0.47 12.63
CA GLN A 441 30.82 -0.29 13.67
C GLN A 441 30.51 1.18 13.96
N PHE A 442 31.54 2.03 14.10
CA PHE A 442 31.38 3.46 14.34
C PHE A 442 30.68 4.19 13.16
N ALA A 443 31.07 3.89 11.93
CA ALA A 443 30.48 4.51 10.74
C ALA A 443 29.02 4.07 10.56
N VAL A 444 28.72 2.79 10.74
CA VAL A 444 27.35 2.24 10.71
C VAL A 444 26.49 2.87 11.81
N GLY A 445 27.00 2.94 13.04
CA GLY A 445 26.29 3.57 14.16
C GLY A 445 26.00 5.05 13.90
N ARG A 446 26.96 5.81 13.37
CA ARG A 446 26.79 7.21 12.97
C ARG A 446 25.70 7.36 11.90
N LEU A 447 25.72 6.52 10.88
CA LEU A 447 24.77 6.56 9.76
C LEU A 447 23.33 6.25 10.21
N VAL A 448 23.14 5.20 11.02
CA VAL A 448 21.82 4.84 11.56
C VAL A 448 21.29 5.91 12.51
N THR A 449 22.16 6.53 13.30
CA THR A 449 21.79 7.67 14.16
C THR A 449 21.37 8.88 13.32
N TYR A 450 22.07 9.15 12.23
CA TYR A 450 21.70 10.25 11.32
C TYR A 450 20.35 10.01 10.64
N LEU A 451 20.06 8.78 10.21
CA LEU A 451 18.73 8.38 9.73
C LEU A 451 17.66 8.58 10.82
N GLU A 452 17.95 8.22 12.08
CA GLU A 452 17.04 8.46 13.22
C GLU A 452 16.71 9.96 13.35
N ASP A 453 17.71 10.83 13.25
CA ASP A 453 17.54 12.29 13.36
C ASP A 453 16.71 12.88 12.21
N ILE A 454 16.93 12.42 10.98
CA ILE A 454 16.09 12.83 9.83
C ILE A 454 14.64 12.42 10.08
N VAL A 455 14.39 11.16 10.45
CA VAL A 455 13.02 10.66 10.68
C VAL A 455 12.37 11.37 11.87
N LYS A 456 13.14 11.71 12.91
CA LYS A 456 12.66 12.51 14.05
C LYS A 456 12.11 13.87 13.61
N ASN A 457 12.76 14.53 12.65
CA ASN A 457 12.30 15.82 12.13
C ASN A 457 10.98 15.71 11.32
N LEU A 458 10.56 14.49 10.97
CA LEU A 458 9.32 14.23 10.23
C LEU A 458 8.14 13.82 11.13
N GLU A 459 8.34 13.61 12.44
CA GLU A 459 7.29 13.10 13.37
C GLU A 459 6.06 14.02 13.44
N GLN A 460 6.24 15.32 13.23
CA GLN A 460 5.14 16.29 13.25
C GLN A 460 4.34 16.34 11.94
N ASP A 461 4.94 15.92 10.83
CA ASP A 461 4.37 16.02 9.48
C ASP A 461 3.89 14.67 8.93
N ILE A 462 4.48 13.56 9.38
CA ILE A 462 4.21 12.22 8.87
C ILE A 462 3.96 11.25 10.03
N PRO A 463 2.72 10.75 10.22
CA PRO A 463 2.36 9.91 11.37
C PRO A 463 3.21 8.65 11.57
N THR A 464 3.67 8.03 10.48
CA THR A 464 4.47 6.79 10.52
C THR A 464 5.94 7.02 10.94
N ALA A 465 6.41 8.27 10.98
CA ALA A 465 7.80 8.58 11.33
C ALA A 465 8.14 8.19 12.77
N THR A 466 7.21 8.30 13.71
CA THR A 466 7.43 7.93 15.12
C THR A 466 7.81 6.46 15.27
N GLU A 467 7.03 5.56 14.66
CA GLU A 467 7.31 4.12 14.70
C GLU A 467 8.65 3.79 14.02
N ALA A 468 8.92 4.41 12.87
CA ALA A 468 10.17 4.19 12.15
C ALA A 468 11.40 4.66 12.95
N ARG A 469 11.31 5.81 13.63
CA ARG A 469 12.38 6.32 14.50
C ARG A 469 12.66 5.35 15.64
N GLU A 470 11.63 4.80 16.28
CA GLU A 470 11.81 3.81 17.33
C GLU A 470 12.53 2.55 16.84
N GLN A 471 12.26 2.12 15.61
CA GLN A 471 12.94 0.98 15.00
C GLN A 471 14.40 1.30 14.69
N LEU A 472 14.70 2.45 14.09
CA LEU A 472 16.08 2.91 13.84
C LEU A 472 16.88 3.01 15.15
N ARG A 473 16.28 3.55 16.21
CA ARG A 473 16.91 3.62 17.53
C ARG A 473 17.24 2.23 18.10
N LYS A 474 16.37 1.24 17.88
CA LYS A 474 16.66 -0.15 18.29
C LYS A 474 17.84 -0.72 17.51
N LEU A 475 17.95 -0.44 16.22
CA LEU A 475 19.11 -0.83 15.41
C LEU A 475 20.40 -0.18 15.92
N ALA A 476 20.39 1.13 16.17
CA ALA A 476 21.56 1.86 16.70
C ALA A 476 22.07 1.25 18.02
N LYS A 477 21.16 0.87 18.93
CA LYS A 477 21.49 0.20 20.19
C LYS A 477 22.05 -1.21 20.04
N CYS A 478 21.83 -1.87 18.90
CA CYS A 478 22.39 -3.18 18.62
C CYS A 478 23.76 -3.08 17.94
N ILE A 479 24.14 -1.89 17.47
CA ILE A 479 25.43 -1.60 16.84
C ILE A 479 26.44 -1.13 17.89
N ILE A 480 26.02 -0.30 18.85
CA ILE A 480 26.84 0.16 20.00
C ILE A 480 26.90 -0.94 21.05
#